data_AF-A0A3R6YGC5-F1
#
_entry.id   AF-A0A3R6YGC5-F1
#
_cell.length_a   1.000
_cell.length_b   1.000
_cell.length_c   1.000
_cell.angle_alpha   90.00
_cell.angle_beta   90.00
_cell.angle_gamma   90.00
#
_symmetry.space_group_name_H-M   'P 1'
#
loop_
_entity.id
_entity.type
_entity.pdbx_description
1 polymer ?
#
loop_
_entity_poly.entity_id
_entity_poly.type
_entity_poly.pdbx_seq_one_letter_code
_entity_poly.pdbx_strand_id
1 'polypeptide(L)'
;MDKKEQIEFIITKKQKKKALKRRIFHEKAYVVPVFLSAIFLILGIVFAVLWIKTMVSGGSDKETIYNVLFIASAMISVIVWNVMGCHASDYISENTDERIWIEDGCMYHFFQGKGFGHTGDASVYKIPLPSIRNLKYDPASGRLEFYADITAYYYENYEEQDGIVEEKLPDNVSEVIYEYMEPSLYKFLSNNM
;
A
#
# COMPACT_ATOMS: atom_id res chain seq x y z
N MET A 1 8.77 9.96 38.85
CA MET A 1 8.16 9.97 37.51
C MET A 1 9.00 9.08 36.65
N ASP A 2 8.70 7.79 36.61
CA ASP A 2 9.33 6.89 35.66
C ASP A 2 8.94 7.35 34.27
N LYS A 3 9.94 7.59 33.42
CA LYS A 3 9.71 7.81 31.99
C LYS A 3 9.00 6.56 31.47
N LYS A 4 7.72 6.68 31.17
CA LYS A 4 6.98 5.66 30.44
C LYS A 4 7.76 5.37 29.15
N GLU A 5 8.02 4.10 28.91
CA GLU A 5 8.84 3.66 27.78
C GLU A 5 7.99 3.79 26.51
N GLN A 6 8.11 4.94 25.85
CA GLN A 6 7.51 5.18 24.54
C GLN A 6 8.46 4.67 23.46
N ILE A 7 7.98 3.76 22.62
CA ILE A 7 8.73 3.24 21.47
C ILE A 7 8.10 3.82 20.22
N GLU A 8 8.82 4.67 19.50
CA GLU A 8 8.39 5.26 18.24
C GLU A 8 9.07 4.55 17.06
N PHE A 9 8.28 4.24 16.03
CA PHE A 9 8.74 3.58 14.82
C PHE A 9 9.07 4.61 13.74
N ILE A 10 10.30 4.58 13.22
CA ILE A 10 10.75 5.52 12.21
C ILE A 10 10.20 5.09 10.85
N ILE A 11 9.51 6.02 10.19
CA ILE A 11 8.93 5.82 8.85
C ILE A 11 9.51 6.87 7.89
N THR A 12 10.16 6.44 6.82
CA THR A 12 10.70 7.33 5.79
C THR A 12 10.01 7.18 4.44
N LYS A 13 9.95 8.27 3.65
CA LYS A 13 9.42 8.24 2.27
C LYS A 13 10.13 7.20 1.39
N LYS A 14 11.43 7.00 1.60
CA LYS A 14 12.23 6.00 0.88
C LYS A 14 11.79 4.58 1.22
N GLN A 15 11.56 4.28 2.50
CA GLN A 15 11.04 2.99 2.96
C GLN A 15 9.63 2.74 2.42
N LYS A 16 8.72 3.71 2.50
CA LYS A 16 7.37 3.64 1.88
C LYS A 16 7.42 3.29 0.40
N LYS A 17 8.25 3.99 -0.39
CA LYS A 17 8.41 3.71 -1.83
C LYS A 17 8.95 2.30 -2.12
N LYS A 18 9.85 1.81 -1.27
CA LYS A 18 10.38 0.43 -1.38
C LYS A 18 9.31 -0.60 -1.05
N ALA A 19 8.54 -0.36 0.01
CA ALA A 19 7.43 -1.21 0.42
C ALA A 19 6.33 -1.29 -0.63
N LEU A 20 5.96 -0.14 -1.23
CA LEU A 20 5.00 -0.08 -2.33
C LEU A 20 5.41 -0.98 -3.50
N LYS A 21 6.67 -0.89 -3.94
CA LYS A 21 7.18 -1.78 -5.00
C LYS A 21 7.12 -3.24 -4.57
N ARG A 22 7.59 -3.55 -3.35
CA ARG A 22 7.57 -4.93 -2.82
C ARG A 22 6.15 -5.50 -2.82
N ARG A 23 5.16 -4.72 -2.39
CA ARG A 23 3.73 -5.08 -2.40
C ARG A 23 3.24 -5.44 -3.81
N ILE A 24 3.46 -4.55 -4.79
CA ILE A 24 3.02 -4.76 -6.18
C ILE A 24 3.58 -6.06 -6.78
N PHE A 25 4.82 -6.42 -6.46
CA PHE A 25 5.45 -7.61 -7.06
C PHE A 25 5.16 -8.92 -6.33
N HIS A 26 4.80 -8.89 -5.04
CA HIS A 26 4.76 -10.11 -4.22
C HIS A 26 3.39 -10.41 -3.60
N GLU A 27 2.50 -9.43 -3.48
CA GLU A 27 1.16 -9.68 -2.97
C GLU A 27 0.30 -10.35 -4.05
N LYS A 28 -0.38 -11.45 -3.69
CA LYS A 28 -1.14 -12.30 -4.63
C LYS A 28 -2.13 -11.54 -5.50
N ALA A 29 -2.71 -10.45 -4.96
CA ALA A 29 -3.65 -9.59 -5.68
C ALA A 29 -3.06 -8.95 -6.95
N TYR A 30 -1.75 -8.71 -6.99
CA TYR A 30 -1.08 -8.00 -8.08
C TYR A 30 -0.25 -8.88 -9.00
N VAL A 31 0.05 -10.13 -8.61
CA VAL A 31 0.87 -11.05 -9.42
C VAL A 31 0.30 -11.22 -10.83
N VAL A 32 -1.02 -11.45 -10.94
CA VAL A 32 -1.68 -11.63 -12.25
C VAL A 32 -1.70 -10.32 -13.06
N PRO A 33 -2.12 -9.17 -12.51
CA PRO A 33 -2.01 -7.88 -13.20
C PRO A 33 -0.59 -7.52 -13.66
N VAL A 34 0.45 -7.78 -12.86
CA VAL A 34 1.85 -7.57 -13.23
C VAL A 34 2.22 -8.43 -14.43
N PHE A 35 1.85 -9.70 -14.40
CA PHE A 35 2.09 -10.62 -15.51
C PHE A 35 1.35 -10.21 -16.79
N LEU A 36 0.09 -9.77 -16.69
CA LEU A 36 -0.68 -9.26 -17.83
C LEU A 36 -0.05 -7.99 -18.42
N SER A 37 0.34 -7.03 -17.57
CA SER A 37 1.03 -5.81 -18.01
C SER A 37 2.32 -6.12 -18.77
N ALA A 38 3.08 -7.12 -18.31
CA ALA A 38 4.28 -7.60 -19.00
C ALA A 38 3.97 -8.26 -20.34
N ILE A 39 2.91 -9.08 -20.44
CA ILE A 39 2.48 -9.68 -21.73
C ILE A 39 2.13 -8.59 -22.73
N PHE A 40 1.33 -7.59 -22.34
CA PHE A 40 0.97 -6.49 -23.23
C PHE A 40 2.18 -5.68 -23.68
N LEU A 41 3.18 -5.49 -22.80
CA LEU A 41 4.43 -4.84 -23.16
C LEU A 41 5.20 -5.65 -24.22
N ILE A 42 5.32 -6.97 -24.03
CA ILE A 42 6.00 -7.86 -24.99
C ILE A 42 5.27 -7.86 -26.33
N LEU A 43 3.93 -7.98 -26.33
CA LEU A 43 3.12 -7.90 -27.55
C LEU A 43 3.32 -6.54 -28.25
N GLY A 44 3.35 -5.45 -27.49
CA GLY A 44 3.69 -4.13 -28.02
C GLY A 44 5.03 -4.11 -28.74
N ILE A 45 6.09 -4.65 -28.12
CA ILE A 45 7.42 -4.74 -28.74
C ILE A 45 7.38 -5.57 -30.03
N VAL A 46 6.68 -6.70 -30.04
CA VAL A 46 6.53 -7.53 -31.24
C VAL A 46 5.84 -6.76 -32.37
N PHE A 47 4.74 -6.06 -32.09
CA PHE A 47 4.05 -5.24 -33.09
C PHE A 47 4.90 -4.06 -33.57
N ALA A 48 5.70 -3.43 -32.69
CA ALA A 48 6.62 -2.39 -33.09
C ALA A 48 7.68 -2.90 -34.09
N VAL A 49 8.25 -4.08 -33.85
CA VAL A 49 9.21 -4.71 -34.77
C VAL A 49 8.56 -5.04 -36.11
N LEU A 50 7.34 -5.58 -36.10
CA LEU A 50 6.59 -5.87 -37.34
C LEU A 50 6.25 -4.60 -38.11
N TRP A 51 5.84 -3.55 -37.42
CA TRP A 51 5.54 -2.24 -38.00
C TRP A 51 6.77 -1.65 -38.70
N ILE A 52 7.92 -1.61 -38.02
CA ILE A 52 9.20 -1.12 -38.59
C ILE A 52 9.58 -1.92 -39.84
N LYS A 53 9.46 -3.26 -39.79
CA LYS A 53 9.75 -4.11 -40.96
C LYS A 53 8.86 -3.78 -42.15
N THR A 54 7.55 -3.61 -41.94
CA THR A 54 6.61 -3.28 -43.02
C THR A 54 6.84 -1.89 -43.62
N MET A 55 7.26 -0.93 -42.79
CA MET A 55 7.60 0.42 -43.24
C MET A 55 8.83 0.39 -44.17
N VAL A 56 9.86 -0.38 -43.80
CA VAL A 56 11.10 -0.53 -44.60
C VAL A 56 10.84 -1.27 -45.92
N SER A 57 9.86 -2.18 -45.98
CA SER A 57 9.54 -2.95 -47.18
C SER A 57 8.63 -2.22 -48.20
N GLY A 58 8.39 -0.91 -48.04
CA GLY A 58 7.64 -0.11 -49.02
C GLY A 58 6.14 0.05 -48.75
N GLY A 59 5.70 -0.10 -47.49
CA GLY A 59 4.35 0.21 -47.05
C GLY A 59 3.28 -0.80 -47.49
N SER A 60 2.34 -1.12 -46.59
CA SER A 60 1.18 -1.97 -46.90
C SER A 60 0.04 -1.69 -45.92
N ASP A 61 -1.19 -2.12 -46.21
CA ASP A 61 -2.33 -2.01 -45.28
C ASP A 61 -2.04 -2.64 -43.90
N LYS A 62 -1.10 -3.60 -43.84
CA LYS A 62 -0.66 -4.25 -42.60
C LYS A 62 0.13 -3.31 -41.69
N GLU A 63 0.77 -2.29 -42.24
CA GLU A 63 1.54 -1.30 -41.48
C GLU A 63 0.65 -0.56 -40.49
N THR A 64 -0.51 -0.07 -40.94
CA THR A 64 -1.49 0.62 -40.10
C THR A 64 -2.01 -0.29 -38.99
N ILE A 65 -2.27 -1.56 -39.32
CA ILE A 65 -2.74 -2.55 -38.34
C ILE A 65 -1.69 -2.77 -37.24
N TYR A 66 -0.42 -2.99 -37.60
CA TYR A 66 0.64 -3.20 -36.61
C TYR A 66 0.90 -1.96 -35.75
N ASN A 67 0.81 -0.75 -36.32
CA ASN A 67 0.91 0.48 -35.54
C ASN A 67 -0.20 0.60 -34.50
N VAL A 68 -1.46 0.35 -34.89
CA VAL A 68 -2.61 0.38 -33.96
C VAL A 68 -2.43 -0.66 -32.85
N LEU A 69 -2.02 -1.88 -33.19
CA LEU A 69 -1.80 -2.95 -32.20
C LEU A 69 -0.63 -2.64 -31.26
N PHE A 70 0.44 -2.01 -31.74
CA PHE A 70 1.54 -1.54 -30.91
C PHE A 70 1.05 -0.50 -29.89
N ILE A 71 0.37 0.56 -30.36
CA ILE A 71 -0.12 1.64 -29.51
C ILE A 71 -1.10 1.09 -28.47
N ALA A 72 -2.08 0.29 -28.90
CA ALA A 72 -3.07 -0.31 -28.00
C ALA A 72 -2.42 -1.16 -26.91
N SER A 73 -1.47 -2.03 -27.28
CA SER A 73 -0.79 -2.90 -26.33
C SER A 73 0.07 -2.10 -25.32
N ALA A 74 0.79 -1.09 -25.80
CA ALA A 74 1.57 -0.20 -24.94
C ALA A 74 0.68 0.58 -23.97
N MET A 75 -0.44 1.13 -24.46
CA MET A 75 -1.40 1.86 -23.62
C MET A 75 -2.01 0.96 -22.54
N ILE A 76 -2.45 -0.25 -22.89
CA ILE A 76 -3.01 -1.19 -21.92
C ILE A 76 -1.97 -1.54 -20.85
N SER A 77 -0.72 -1.81 -21.25
CA SER A 77 0.36 -2.12 -20.30
C SER A 77 0.58 -0.97 -19.30
N VAL A 78 0.61 0.27 -19.79
CA VAL A 78 0.78 1.48 -18.95
C VAL A 78 -0.43 1.71 -18.04
N ILE A 79 -1.66 1.55 -18.54
CA ILE A 79 -2.87 1.72 -17.74
C ILE A 79 -2.89 0.71 -16.59
N VAL A 80 -2.67 -0.58 -16.90
CA VAL A 80 -2.64 -1.64 -15.88
C VAL A 80 -1.56 -1.35 -14.83
N TRP A 81 -0.38 -0.89 -15.26
CA TRP A 81 0.70 -0.51 -14.35
C TRP A 81 0.31 0.63 -13.39
N ASN A 82 -0.32 1.69 -13.92
CA ASN A 82 -0.75 2.82 -13.11
C ASN A 82 -1.88 2.45 -12.15
N VAL A 83 -2.87 1.68 -12.61
CA VAL A 83 -3.98 1.22 -11.75
C VAL A 83 -3.46 0.38 -10.58
N MET A 84 -2.52 -0.52 -10.82
CA MET A 84 -1.85 -1.27 -9.74
C MET A 84 -1.11 -0.33 -8.79
N GLY A 85 -0.39 0.66 -9.33
CA GLY A 85 0.34 1.64 -8.53
C GLY A 85 -0.57 2.43 -7.59
N CYS A 86 -1.71 2.89 -8.09
CA CYS A 86 -2.74 3.58 -7.30
C CYS A 86 -3.30 2.66 -6.21
N HIS A 87 -3.87 1.51 -6.57
CA HIS A 87 -4.48 0.62 -5.56
C HIS A 87 -3.46 0.10 -4.53
N ALA A 88 -2.20 -0.08 -4.93
CA ALA A 88 -1.14 -0.45 -4.01
C ALA A 88 -0.70 0.70 -3.09
N SER A 89 -0.89 1.97 -3.50
CA SER A 89 -0.57 3.14 -2.69
C SER A 89 -1.53 3.38 -1.53
N ASP A 90 -2.79 2.95 -1.66
CA ASP A 90 -3.87 3.22 -0.68
C ASP A 90 -3.50 2.84 0.76
N TYR A 91 -2.67 1.81 0.94
CA TYR A 91 -2.30 1.31 2.26
C TYR A 91 -0.89 1.71 2.73
N ILE A 92 -0.08 2.35 1.87
CA ILE A 92 1.36 2.58 2.16
C ILE A 92 1.74 4.06 1.99
N SER A 93 1.24 4.71 0.94
CA SER A 93 1.73 6.03 0.53
C SER A 93 0.66 7.09 0.34
N GLU A 94 -0.63 6.76 0.45
CA GLU A 94 -1.69 7.77 0.54
C GLU A 94 -1.67 8.52 1.88
N ASN A 95 -1.09 7.92 2.91
CA ASN A 95 -0.88 8.58 4.20
C ASN A 95 0.27 9.60 4.09
N THR A 96 -0.07 10.89 4.04
CA THR A 96 0.87 12.03 3.99
C THR A 96 1.77 12.03 5.19
N ASP A 97 1.18 11.81 6.36
CA ASP A 97 1.87 11.57 7.62
C ASP A 97 1.35 10.29 8.25
N GLU A 98 2.28 9.40 8.59
CA GLU A 98 1.96 8.15 9.27
C GLU A 98 2.97 7.98 10.39
N ARG A 99 2.46 7.61 11.56
CA ARG A 99 3.28 7.35 12.74
C ARG A 99 2.72 6.14 13.46
N ILE A 100 3.63 5.32 13.95
CA ILE A 100 3.28 4.19 14.80
C ILE A 100 4.14 4.31 16.04
N TRP A 101 3.52 4.20 17.20
CA TRP A 101 4.24 4.16 18.47
C TRP A 101 3.52 3.26 19.45
N ILE A 102 4.24 2.90 20.51
CA ILE A 102 3.74 2.07 21.60
C ILE A 102 3.92 2.84 22.89
N GLU A 103 2.84 2.96 23.65
CA GLU A 103 2.79 3.65 24.92
C GLU A 103 1.71 3.01 25.80
N ASP A 104 2.00 2.84 27.09
CA ASP A 104 1.05 2.32 28.09
C ASP A 104 0.37 0.99 27.68
N GLY A 105 1.13 0.07 27.07
CA GLY A 105 0.62 -1.23 26.63
C GLY A 105 -0.35 -1.18 25.46
N CYS A 106 -0.44 -0.03 24.77
CA CYS A 106 -1.22 0.16 23.56
C CYS A 106 -0.28 0.50 22.39
N MET A 107 -0.60 -0.05 21.22
CA MET A 107 -0.07 0.42 19.95
C MET A 107 -1.00 1.51 19.40
N TYR A 108 -0.41 2.58 18.91
CA TYR A 108 -1.10 3.66 18.25
C TYR A 108 -0.65 3.70 16.80
N HIS A 109 -1.61 3.70 15.88
CA HIS A 109 -1.38 3.87 14.46
C HIS A 109 -2.08 5.16 14.01
N PHE A 110 -1.28 6.20 13.83
CA PHE A 110 -1.73 7.46 13.28
C PHE A 110 -1.51 7.48 11.78
N PHE A 111 -2.50 7.99 11.05
CA PHE A 111 -2.37 8.30 9.65
C PHE A 111 -3.24 9.50 9.28
N GLN A 112 -2.68 10.35 8.43
CA GLN A 112 -3.35 11.49 7.79
C GLN A 112 -3.33 11.23 6.28
N GLY A 113 -4.47 11.23 5.60
CA GLY A 113 -4.53 10.86 4.19
C GLY A 113 -5.92 10.90 3.56
N LYS A 114 -5.96 10.94 2.23
CA LYS A 114 -7.19 10.88 1.42
C LYS A 114 -7.43 9.44 0.96
N GLY A 115 -7.97 8.59 1.83
CA GLY A 115 -8.43 7.24 1.49
C GLY A 115 -9.95 7.08 1.62
N PHE A 116 -10.54 6.10 0.91
CA PHE A 116 -11.97 5.78 1.02
C PHE A 116 -12.34 5.36 2.45
N GLY A 117 -13.34 6.04 3.03
CA GLY A 117 -13.88 5.71 4.37
C GLY A 117 -13.30 6.55 5.52
N HIS A 118 -12.46 7.55 5.24
CA HIS A 118 -11.98 8.48 6.26
C HIS A 118 -13.08 9.50 6.56
N THR A 119 -13.54 9.56 7.81
CA THR A 119 -14.53 10.55 8.30
C THR A 119 -13.89 11.83 8.83
N GLY A 120 -12.59 12.04 8.63
CA GLY A 120 -11.85 13.22 9.09
C GLY A 120 -10.53 13.46 8.35
N ASP A 121 -9.88 14.57 8.66
CA ASP A 121 -8.56 14.97 8.15
C ASP A 121 -7.45 14.00 8.61
N ALA A 122 -7.53 13.49 9.84
CA ALA A 122 -6.61 12.50 10.38
C ALA A 122 -7.32 11.44 11.24
N SER A 123 -6.66 10.30 11.46
CA SER A 123 -7.18 9.22 12.30
C SER A 123 -6.08 8.61 13.18
N VAL A 124 -6.46 8.20 14.39
CA VAL A 124 -5.62 7.40 15.29
C VAL A 124 -6.36 6.13 15.66
N TYR A 125 -5.75 4.98 15.37
CA TYR A 125 -6.20 3.70 15.90
C TYR A 125 -5.41 3.35 17.15
N LYS A 126 -6.13 3.21 18.27
CA LYS A 126 -5.59 2.74 19.54
C LYS A 126 -5.91 1.27 19.70
N ILE A 127 -4.85 0.47 19.84
CA ILE A 127 -4.91 -0.99 19.84
C ILE A 127 -4.22 -1.50 21.10
N PRO A 128 -4.96 -2.01 22.10
CA PRO A 128 -4.35 -2.65 23.27
C PRO A 128 -3.53 -3.87 22.84
N LEU A 129 -2.25 -3.96 23.21
CA LEU A 129 -1.38 -5.08 22.83
C LEU A 129 -1.97 -6.45 23.22
N PRO A 130 -2.58 -6.63 24.42
CA PRO A 130 -3.20 -7.91 24.79
C PRO A 130 -4.40 -8.31 23.92
N SER A 131 -4.98 -7.38 23.15
CA SER A 131 -6.12 -7.67 22.26
C SER A 131 -5.70 -8.23 20.91
N ILE A 132 -4.42 -8.08 20.53
CA ILE A 132 -3.89 -8.52 19.24
C ILE A 132 -3.88 -10.05 19.19
N ARG A 133 -4.41 -10.60 18.10
CA ARG A 133 -4.62 -12.04 17.89
C ARG A 133 -4.28 -12.42 16.45
N ASN A 134 -3.87 -13.68 16.24
CA ASN A 134 -3.55 -14.25 14.93
C ASN A 134 -2.57 -13.40 14.10
N LEU A 135 -1.47 -12.93 14.72
CA LEU A 135 -0.42 -12.19 14.04
C LEU A 135 0.19 -13.03 12.90
N LYS A 136 0.02 -12.57 11.66
CA LYS A 136 0.55 -13.19 10.45
C LYS A 136 1.47 -12.20 9.74
N TYR A 137 2.64 -12.68 9.34
CA TYR A 137 3.60 -11.90 8.58
C TYR A 137 3.97 -12.62 7.29
N ASP A 138 3.76 -11.96 6.16
CA ASP A 138 4.29 -12.39 4.87
C ASP A 138 5.61 -11.66 4.57
N PRO A 139 6.77 -12.33 4.65
CA PRO A 139 8.06 -11.68 4.42
C PRO A 139 8.26 -11.22 2.97
N ALA A 140 7.54 -11.79 2.00
CA ALA A 140 7.70 -11.45 0.59
C ALA A 140 7.07 -10.09 0.28
N SER A 141 5.85 -9.84 0.74
CA SER A 141 5.16 -8.55 0.60
C SER A 141 5.45 -7.58 1.74
N GLY A 142 5.89 -8.09 2.89
CA GLY A 142 5.99 -7.39 4.17
C GLY A 142 4.62 -7.07 4.79
N ARG A 143 3.56 -7.76 4.36
CA ARG A 143 2.22 -7.59 4.92
C ARG A 143 2.18 -8.20 6.32
N LEU A 144 1.82 -7.38 7.30
CA LEU A 144 1.52 -7.78 8.67
C LEU A 144 0.00 -7.68 8.85
N GLU A 145 -0.62 -8.77 9.27
CA GLU A 145 -2.08 -8.85 9.45
C GLU A 145 -2.37 -9.47 10.81
N PHE A 146 -3.32 -8.88 11.54
CA PHE A 146 -3.75 -9.38 12.83
C PHE A 146 -5.20 -8.94 13.10
N TYR A 147 -5.82 -9.57 14.10
CA TYR A 147 -7.10 -9.10 14.63
C TYR A 147 -6.88 -8.40 15.95
N ALA A 148 -7.62 -7.33 16.23
CA ALA A 148 -7.54 -6.64 17.51
C ALA A 148 -8.85 -5.93 17.86
N ASP A 149 -8.94 -5.49 19.12
CA ASP A 149 -10.00 -4.60 19.56
C ASP A 149 -9.51 -3.17 19.36
N ILE A 150 -10.18 -2.39 18.50
CA ILE A 150 -9.69 -1.08 18.05
C ILE A 150 -10.63 0.02 18.53
N THR A 151 -10.05 1.05 19.14
CA THR A 151 -10.73 2.34 19.34
C THR A 151 -10.16 3.32 18.33
N ALA A 152 -11.01 3.85 17.46
CA ALA A 152 -10.64 4.86 16.48
C ALA A 152 -10.96 6.26 17.01
N TYR A 153 -10.04 7.19 16.79
CA TYR A 153 -10.22 8.62 17.03
C TYR A 153 -10.12 9.34 15.69
N TYR A 154 -11.22 9.95 15.25
CA TYR A 154 -11.30 10.71 13.99
C TYR A 154 -11.19 12.19 14.30
N TYR A 155 -10.32 12.89 13.58
CA TYR A 155 -10.13 14.32 13.69
C TYR A 155 -10.76 15.01 12.49
N GLU A 156 -11.80 15.81 12.69
CA GLU A 156 -12.35 16.64 11.60
C GLU A 156 -11.35 17.71 11.14
N ASN A 157 -10.66 18.34 12.09
CA ASN A 157 -9.53 19.23 11.84
C ASN A 157 -8.35 18.89 12.78
N TYR A 158 -7.30 18.26 12.24
CA TYR A 158 -6.15 17.84 13.06
C TYR A 158 -5.33 19.03 13.59
N GLU A 159 -5.20 20.11 12.81
CA GLU A 159 -4.40 21.28 13.21
C GLU A 159 -5.00 22.01 14.43
N GLU A 160 -6.33 22.06 14.51
CA GLU A 160 -7.06 22.72 15.60
C GLU A 160 -7.40 21.76 16.75
N GLN A 161 -7.10 20.45 16.60
CA GLN A 161 -7.53 19.37 17.49
C GLN A 161 -9.05 19.41 17.79
N ASP A 162 -9.85 19.83 16.81
CA ASP A 162 -11.28 20.01 16.95
C ASP A 162 -12.06 18.84 16.32
N GLY A 163 -13.29 18.62 16.79
CA GLY A 163 -14.20 17.63 16.25
C GLY A 163 -13.72 16.18 16.42
N ILE A 164 -13.14 15.83 17.57
CA ILE A 164 -12.67 14.46 17.83
C ILE A 164 -13.88 13.55 18.07
N VAL A 165 -14.09 12.59 17.17
CA VAL A 165 -15.08 11.52 17.34
C VAL A 165 -14.36 10.25 17.77
N GLU A 166 -14.66 9.78 18.98
CA GLU A 166 -14.22 8.47 19.45
C GLU A 166 -15.24 7.41 19.04
N GLU A 167 -14.78 6.39 18.32
CA GLU A 167 -15.58 5.25 17.90
C GLU A 167 -14.91 3.95 18.32
N LYS A 168 -15.61 3.13 19.10
CA LYS A 168 -15.18 1.75 19.33
C LYS A 168 -15.62 0.92 18.12
N LEU A 169 -14.65 0.40 17.37
CA LEU A 169 -14.92 -0.51 16.27
C LEU A 169 -15.45 -1.86 16.80
N PRO A 170 -16.09 -2.69 15.96
CA PRO A 170 -16.51 -4.03 16.35
C PRO A 170 -15.37 -4.83 16.96
N ASP A 171 -15.67 -5.73 17.89
CA ASP A 171 -14.62 -6.58 18.48
C ASP A 171 -13.97 -7.45 17.39
N ASN A 172 -12.67 -7.71 17.52
CA ASN A 172 -11.88 -8.53 16.60
C ASN A 172 -11.87 -8.02 15.13
N VAL A 173 -11.60 -6.73 14.93
CA VAL A 173 -11.37 -6.12 13.61
C VAL A 173 -10.04 -6.60 13.03
N SER A 174 -10.02 -6.90 11.73
CA SER A 174 -8.78 -7.21 11.00
C SER A 174 -8.04 -5.92 10.65
N GLU A 175 -6.79 -5.82 11.07
CA GLU A 175 -5.90 -4.69 10.77
C GLU A 175 -4.74 -5.17 9.88
N VAL A 176 -4.31 -4.32 8.95
CA VAL A 176 -3.26 -4.65 7.97
C VAL A 176 -2.26 -3.51 7.90
N ILE A 177 -1.03 -3.79 8.34
CA ILE A 177 0.08 -2.84 8.31
C ILE A 177 1.18 -3.42 7.42
N TYR A 178 1.87 -2.59 6.64
CA TYR A 178 3.04 -3.05 5.87
C TYR A 178 4.33 -2.71 6.61
N GLU A 179 5.20 -3.70 6.73
CA GLU A 179 6.47 -3.59 7.45
C GLU A 179 7.49 -2.78 6.63
N TYR A 180 7.71 -1.54 7.03
CA TYR A 180 8.74 -0.67 6.47
C TYR A 180 9.35 0.29 7.48
N MET A 181 9.14 0.00 8.77
CA MET A 181 9.57 0.83 9.87
C MET A 181 10.89 0.34 10.47
N GLU A 182 11.57 1.23 11.18
CA GLU A 182 12.75 0.89 11.97
C GLU A 182 12.57 1.43 13.40
N PRO A 183 12.66 0.60 14.46
CA PRO A 183 12.85 -0.86 14.46
C PRO A 183 11.66 -1.62 13.81
N SER A 184 11.75 -2.95 13.63
CA SER A 184 10.67 -3.71 12.97
C SER A 184 9.47 -3.88 13.90
N LEU A 185 8.27 -3.53 13.41
CA LEU A 185 7.03 -3.67 14.16
C LEU A 185 6.68 -5.15 14.38
N TYR A 186 6.79 -5.99 13.35
CA TYR A 186 6.58 -7.43 13.45
C TYR A 186 7.46 -8.05 14.53
N LYS A 187 8.77 -7.74 14.53
CA LYS A 187 9.69 -8.27 15.55
C LYS A 187 9.32 -7.81 16.96
N PHE A 188 8.87 -6.57 17.10
CA PHE A 188 8.40 -6.07 18.39
C PHE A 188 7.18 -6.88 18.87
N LEU A 189 6.15 -6.98 18.03
CA LEU A 189 4.91 -7.66 18.39
C LEU A 189 5.14 -9.16 18.64
N SER A 190 5.95 -9.82 17.82
CA SER A 190 6.25 -11.26 17.98
C SER A 190 7.00 -11.59 19.28
N ASN A 191 7.72 -10.63 19.86
CA ASN A 191 8.53 -10.85 21.05
C ASN A 191 7.83 -10.44 22.35
N ASN A 192 6.76 -9.65 22.25
CA ASN A 192 6.07 -9.04 23.40
C ASN A 192 4.60 -9.48 23.53
N MET A 193 4.17 -10.42 22.68
CA MET A 193 2.87 -11.09 22.73
C MET A 193 3.05 -12.58 23.05
#